data_AF-A0A080LRU5-F1
#
_entry.id   AF-A0A080LRU5-F1
#
_cell.length_a   1.000
_cell.length_b   1.000
_cell.length_c   1.000
_cell.angle_alpha   90.00
_cell.angle_beta   90.00
_cell.angle_gamma   90.00
#
_symmetry.space_group_name_H-M   'P 1'
#
loop_
_entity.id
_entity.type
_entity.pdbx_description
1 polymer ?
#
loop_
_entity_poly.entity_id
_entity_poly.type
_entity_poly.pdbx_seq_one_letter_code
_entity_poly.pdbx_strand_id
1 'polypeptide(L)'
;MAGIPVAYPLLTDGLTDFSMALPPDWKLRRFKLRWFFKEALRGFLPDEILTKKKKGFGLPFGVWTIRTPALMQLVEDSLSTLAARGIVRADFIQKLMSEHLPEHPGYYGEMVWVLTMFEQWLRGPETQGEQNTGQQSSASASSLGTVLGEGKHRQEDFRWNPLPAHCALLPKND
;
A
#
# COMPACT_ATOMS: atom_id res chain seq x y z
N MET A 1 -12.84 -1.36 -8.10
CA MET A 1 -12.07 -2.61 -8.34
C MET A 1 -12.61 -3.27 -9.60
N ALA A 2 -11.79 -3.99 -10.37
CA ALA A 2 -12.15 -4.54 -11.68
C ALA A 2 -13.06 -5.79 -11.66
N GLY A 3 -13.70 -6.12 -10.52
CA GLY A 3 -14.58 -7.30 -10.40
C GLY A 3 -13.88 -8.67 -10.42
N ILE A 4 -12.54 -8.69 -10.32
CA ILE A 4 -11.74 -9.92 -10.36
C ILE A 4 -11.36 -10.33 -8.93
N PRO A 5 -11.66 -11.56 -8.48
CA PRO A 5 -11.23 -12.06 -7.18
C PRO A 5 -9.71 -12.24 -7.16
N VAL A 6 -9.07 -11.81 -6.08
CA VAL A 6 -7.62 -11.93 -5.88
C VAL A 6 -7.36 -12.99 -4.81
N ALA A 7 -6.35 -13.84 -5.03
CA ALA A 7 -5.94 -14.88 -4.08
C ALA A 7 -4.46 -14.73 -3.71
N TYR A 8 -4.12 -15.07 -2.48
CA TYR A 8 -2.74 -15.03 -1.94
C TYR A 8 -2.37 -16.40 -1.34
N PRO A 9 -2.03 -17.41 -2.17
CA PRO A 9 -1.80 -18.78 -1.69
C PRO A 9 -0.70 -18.91 -0.63
N LEU A 10 0.29 -18.00 -0.67
CA LEU A 10 1.39 -17.98 0.30
C LEU A 10 1.01 -17.39 1.67
N LEU A 11 -0.21 -16.87 1.82
CA LEU A 11 -0.76 -16.30 3.06
C LEU A 11 -1.92 -17.14 3.61
N THR A 12 -2.03 -18.40 3.20
CA THR A 12 -3.01 -19.32 3.79
C THR A 12 -2.64 -19.65 5.23
N ASP A 13 -3.62 -19.89 6.09
CA ASP A 13 -3.40 -20.20 7.51
C ASP A 13 -2.49 -21.41 7.68
N GLY A 14 -2.77 -22.51 6.97
CA GLY A 14 -1.96 -23.73 7.07
C GLY A 14 -0.49 -23.54 6.67
N LEU A 15 -0.20 -22.70 5.67
CA LEU A 15 1.19 -22.40 5.31
C LEU A 15 1.84 -21.44 6.31
N THR A 16 1.06 -20.52 6.86
CA THR A 16 1.51 -19.56 7.88
C THR A 16 1.88 -20.27 9.17
N ASP A 17 1.02 -21.17 9.66
CA ASP A 17 1.24 -22.00 10.84
C ASP A 17 2.46 -22.91 10.66
N PHE A 18 2.59 -23.55 9.49
CA PHE A 18 3.79 -24.33 9.16
C PHE A 18 5.06 -23.47 9.20
N SER A 19 5.01 -22.27 8.62
CA SER A 19 6.14 -21.32 8.65
C SER A 19 6.52 -20.92 10.08
N MET A 20 5.56 -20.82 11.00
CA MET A 20 5.84 -20.52 12.41
C MET A 20 6.60 -21.66 13.11
N ALA A 21 6.33 -22.92 12.75
CA ALA A 21 7.00 -24.10 13.31
C ALA A 21 8.43 -24.34 12.78
N LEU A 22 8.84 -23.68 11.70
CA LEU A 22 10.17 -23.88 11.11
C LEU A 22 11.30 -23.35 12.01
N PRO A 23 12.41 -24.10 12.16
CA PRO A 23 13.62 -23.62 12.84
C PRO A 23 14.12 -22.30 12.22
N PRO A 24 14.60 -21.33 13.03
CA PRO A 24 15.10 -20.05 12.52
C PRO A 24 16.17 -20.18 11.44
N ASP A 25 17.08 -21.16 11.59
CA ASP A 25 18.17 -21.44 10.65
C ASP A 25 17.69 -21.85 9.24
N TRP A 26 16.44 -22.31 9.11
CA TRP A 26 15.85 -22.65 7.82
C TRP A 26 15.26 -21.41 7.13
N LYS A 27 14.74 -20.46 7.92
CA LYS A 27 14.25 -19.16 7.41
C LYS A 27 15.41 -18.32 6.86
N LEU A 28 16.55 -18.34 7.57
CA LEU A 28 17.76 -17.66 7.16
C LEU A 28 19.01 -18.52 7.43
N ARG A 29 19.42 -19.29 6.42
CA ARG A 29 20.64 -20.10 6.53
C ARG A 29 21.87 -19.27 6.19
N ARG A 30 22.60 -18.82 7.21
CA ARG A 30 23.74 -17.88 7.08
C ARG A 30 23.28 -16.57 6.41
N PHE A 31 23.81 -16.26 5.23
CA PHE A 31 23.44 -15.08 4.43
C PHE A 31 22.63 -15.44 3.18
N LYS A 32 22.07 -16.66 3.11
CA LYS A 32 21.26 -17.11 1.97
C LYS A 32 19.78 -16.83 2.22
N LEU A 33 19.28 -15.72 1.67
CA LEU A 33 17.86 -15.38 1.71
C LEU A 33 17.01 -16.43 0.97
N ARG A 34 15.85 -16.76 1.55
CA ARG A 34 14.87 -17.71 0.99
C ARG A 34 15.45 -19.11 0.75
N TRP A 35 16.44 -19.52 1.56
CA TRP A 35 17.13 -20.80 1.37
C TRP A 35 16.16 -21.99 1.38
N PHE A 36 15.37 -22.14 2.45
CA PHE A 36 14.39 -23.23 2.56
C PHE A 36 13.41 -23.26 1.38
N PHE A 37 12.89 -22.09 0.98
CA PHE A 37 11.94 -21.98 -0.14
C PHE A 37 12.56 -22.43 -1.47
N LYS A 38 13.86 -22.16 -1.69
CA LYS A 38 14.57 -22.60 -2.89
C LYS A 38 14.79 -24.11 -2.90
N GLU A 39 15.17 -24.69 -1.77
CA GLU A 39 15.37 -26.14 -1.67
C GLU A 39 14.04 -26.91 -1.80
N ALA A 40 12.96 -26.40 -1.20
CA ALA A 40 11.63 -27.01 -1.29
C ALA A 40 11.07 -27.03 -2.72
N LEU A 41 11.51 -26.11 -3.59
CA LEU A 41 11.10 -26.02 -4.99
C LEU A 41 12.10 -26.65 -5.97
N ARG A 42 13.20 -27.21 -5.47
CA ARG A 42 14.18 -27.90 -6.31
C ARG A 42 13.51 -29.13 -6.96
N GLY A 43 13.71 -29.29 -8.27
CA GLY A 43 13.04 -30.34 -9.05
C GLY A 43 11.60 -29.99 -9.48
N PHE A 44 11.01 -28.93 -8.92
CA PHE A 44 9.75 -28.36 -9.42
C PHE A 44 9.99 -27.16 -10.34
N LEU A 45 10.96 -26.29 -10.00
CA LEU A 45 11.39 -25.17 -10.83
C LEU A 45 12.79 -25.41 -11.43
N PRO A 46 13.06 -24.85 -12.63
CA PRO A 46 14.42 -24.83 -13.19
C PRO A 46 15.41 -24.12 -12.25
N ASP A 47 16.66 -24.60 -12.21
CA ASP A 47 17.69 -24.07 -11.33
C ASP A 47 18.04 -22.60 -11.63
N GLU A 48 17.85 -22.14 -12.86
CA GLU A 48 18.05 -20.73 -13.25
C GLU A 48 17.06 -19.80 -12.56
N ILE A 49 15.82 -20.26 -12.33
CA ILE A 49 14.79 -19.50 -11.59
C ILE A 49 15.13 -19.46 -10.10
N LEU A 50 15.59 -20.58 -9.54
CA LEU A 50 15.96 -20.69 -8.13
C LEU A 50 17.21 -19.86 -7.78
N THR A 51 18.17 -19.76 -8.71
CA THR A 51 19.42 -19.03 -8.51
C THR A 51 19.31 -17.53 -8.81
N LYS A 52 18.25 -17.09 -9.50
CA LYS A 52 18.00 -15.68 -9.82
C LYS A 52 18.05 -14.77 -8.58
N LYS A 53 18.76 -13.65 -8.70
CA LYS A 53 18.82 -12.61 -7.67
C LYS A 53 17.41 -12.06 -7.43
N LYS A 54 17.06 -11.80 -6.16
CA LYS A 54 15.81 -11.12 -5.80
C LYS A 54 15.77 -9.79 -6.57
N LYS A 55 14.73 -9.60 -7.38
CA LYS A 55 14.37 -8.29 -7.92
C LYS A 55 13.09 -7.87 -7.22
N GLY A 56 13.07 -6.66 -6.69
CA GLY A 56 11.83 -6.06 -6.23
C GLY A 56 10.88 -5.88 -7.41
N PHE A 57 9.58 -5.81 -7.11
CA PHE A 57 8.61 -5.30 -8.08
C PHE A 57 8.64 -3.78 -8.02
N GLY A 58 9.70 -3.19 -8.58
CA GLY A 58 9.84 -1.74 -8.64
C GLY A 58 8.93 -1.19 -9.73
N LEU A 59 7.97 -0.35 -9.35
CA LEU A 59 7.18 0.42 -10.32
C LEU A 59 8.11 1.46 -10.95
N PRO A 60 8.19 1.60 -12.29
CA PRO A 60 9.03 2.62 -12.93
C PRO A 60 8.38 4.01 -12.84
N PHE A 61 7.93 4.38 -11.63
CA PHE A 61 7.06 5.51 -11.38
C PHE A 61 7.69 6.83 -11.78
N GLY A 62 8.98 7.05 -11.50
CA GLY A 62 9.66 8.28 -11.91
C GLY A 62 9.74 8.44 -13.44
N VAL A 63 9.97 7.35 -14.17
CA VAL A 63 9.96 7.37 -15.65
C VAL A 63 8.57 7.70 -16.18
N TRP A 64 7.52 7.15 -15.58
CA TRP A 64 6.14 7.48 -15.96
C TRP A 64 5.77 8.91 -15.62
N THR A 65 6.18 9.39 -14.45
CA THR A 65 5.92 10.75 -13.97
C THR A 65 6.44 11.78 -14.97
N ILE A 66 7.69 11.64 -15.43
CA ILE A 66 8.29 12.56 -16.40
C ILE A 66 7.61 12.49 -17.78
N ARG A 67 7.10 11.32 -18.18
CA ARG A 67 6.54 11.09 -19.52
C ARG A 67 5.04 11.36 -19.61
N THR A 68 4.35 11.48 -18.49
CA THR A 68 2.88 11.56 -18.45
C THR A 68 2.46 12.84 -17.72
N PRO A 69 2.08 13.91 -18.46
CA PRO A 69 1.75 15.21 -17.86
C PRO A 69 0.69 15.16 -16.75
N ALA A 70 -0.36 14.34 -16.92
CA ALA A 70 -1.39 14.18 -15.89
C ALA A 70 -0.85 13.55 -14.60
N LEU A 71 0.13 12.64 -14.70
CA LEU A 71 0.78 12.05 -13.53
C LEU A 71 1.74 13.05 -12.88
N MET A 72 2.47 13.83 -13.68
CA MET A 72 3.32 14.92 -13.18
C MET A 72 2.50 15.93 -12.37
N GLN A 73 1.33 16.32 -12.87
CA GLN A 73 0.44 17.24 -12.17
C GLN A 73 -0.03 16.68 -10.82
N LEU A 74 -0.44 15.40 -10.76
CA LEU A 74 -0.80 14.75 -9.50
C LEU A 74 0.35 14.76 -8.49
N VAL A 75 1.57 14.52 -8.97
CA VAL A 75 2.79 14.54 -8.14
C VAL A 75 3.06 15.95 -7.63
N GLU A 76 3.06 16.96 -8.50
CA GLU A 76 3.29 18.35 -8.12
C GLU A 76 2.26 18.86 -7.10
N ASP A 77 0.99 18.56 -7.31
CA ASP A 77 -0.10 18.90 -6.39
C ASP A 77 0.09 18.21 -5.03
N SER A 78 0.48 16.93 -5.03
CA SER A 78 0.69 16.17 -3.80
C SER A 78 1.87 16.70 -3.00
N LEU A 79 3.01 16.91 -3.67
CA LEU A 79 4.25 17.34 -3.03
C LEU A 79 4.14 18.80 -2.55
N SER A 80 3.52 19.69 -3.32
CA SER A 80 3.26 21.07 -2.87
C SER A 80 2.36 21.11 -1.64
N THR A 81 1.34 20.25 -1.57
CA THR A 81 0.49 20.14 -0.38
C THR A 81 1.29 19.64 0.84
N LEU A 82 2.18 18.65 0.67
CA LEU A 82 3.06 18.19 1.74
C LEU A 82 4.01 19.28 2.24
N ALA A 83 4.55 20.10 1.32
CA ALA A 83 5.35 21.27 1.68
C ALA A 83 4.54 22.28 2.49
N ALA A 84 3.31 22.58 2.06
CA ALA A 84 2.40 23.50 2.76
C ALA A 84 2.01 23.00 4.16
N ARG A 85 1.89 21.68 4.35
CA ARG A 85 1.69 21.06 5.67
C ARG A 85 2.93 21.11 6.56
N GLY A 86 4.10 21.47 6.02
CA GLY A 86 5.36 21.49 6.75
C GLY A 86 5.92 20.10 7.10
N ILE A 87 5.39 19.03 6.50
CA ILE A 87 5.86 17.65 6.76
C ILE A 87 7.18 17.38 6.03
N VAL A 88 7.33 17.94 4.84
CA VAL A 88 8.55 17.86 4.03
C VAL A 88 9.00 19.27 3.68
N ARG A 89 10.30 19.56 3.77
CA ARG A 89 10.84 20.89 3.46
C ARG A 89 10.59 21.26 2.00
N ALA A 90 10.10 22.46 1.76
CA ALA A 90 9.84 22.98 0.42
C ALA A 90 11.09 22.94 -0.48
N ASP A 91 12.24 23.39 0.03
CA ASP A 91 13.51 23.39 -0.72
C ASP A 91 13.93 21.98 -1.16
N PHE A 92 13.64 20.97 -0.33
CA PHE A 92 13.92 19.58 -0.67
C PHE A 92 13.01 19.10 -1.80
N ILE A 93 11.72 19.40 -1.74
CA ILE A 93 10.76 19.05 -2.79
C ILE A 93 11.12 19.73 -4.12
N GLN A 94 11.51 21.01 -4.07
CA GLN A 94 11.94 21.74 -5.24
C GLN A 94 13.13 21.02 -5.90
N LYS A 95 14.19 20.73 -5.13
CA LYS A 95 15.37 20.03 -5.62
C LYS A 95 15.07 18.61 -6.12
N LEU A 96 14.19 17.90 -5.43
CA LEU A 96 13.74 16.56 -5.82
C LEU A 96 13.09 16.58 -7.20
N MET A 97 12.24 17.58 -7.47
CA MET A 97 11.48 17.69 -8.72
C MET A 97 12.32 18.29 -9.87
N SER A 98 13.15 19.30 -9.59
CA SER A 98 13.87 20.04 -10.64
C SER A 98 15.19 19.38 -11.07
N GLU A 99 15.87 18.68 -10.15
CA GLU A 99 17.19 18.08 -10.41
C GLU A 99 17.14 16.56 -10.34
N HIS A 100 16.76 16.02 -9.18
CA HIS A 100 16.98 14.61 -8.88
C HIS A 100 16.08 13.66 -9.68
N LEU A 101 14.79 13.97 -9.78
CA LEU A 101 13.84 13.15 -10.53
C LEU A 101 14.22 13.10 -12.03
N PRO A 102 14.51 14.22 -12.71
CA PRO A 102 15.00 14.19 -14.10
C PRO A 102 16.33 13.44 -14.29
N GLU A 103 17.31 13.63 -13.40
CA GLU A 103 18.63 13.01 -13.52
C GLU A 103 18.61 11.49 -13.29
N HIS A 104 17.85 11.04 -12.28
CA HIS A 104 17.83 9.64 -11.87
C HIS A 104 16.40 9.14 -11.59
N PRO A 105 15.53 9.08 -12.62
CA PRO A 105 14.12 8.75 -12.46
C PRO A 105 13.86 7.34 -11.92
N GLY A 106 14.78 6.40 -12.13
CA GLY A 106 14.68 5.05 -11.59
C GLY A 106 14.89 4.98 -10.06
N TYR A 107 15.71 5.88 -9.50
CA TYR A 107 16.02 5.90 -8.08
C TYR A 107 15.08 6.86 -7.32
N TYR A 108 15.02 8.12 -7.74
CA TYR A 108 14.17 9.11 -7.07
C TYR A 108 12.68 8.93 -7.36
N GLY A 109 12.32 8.20 -8.41
CA GLY A 109 10.93 7.86 -8.70
C GLY A 109 10.23 7.08 -7.57
N GLU A 110 10.94 6.21 -6.86
CA GLU A 110 10.39 5.50 -5.69
C GLU A 110 10.10 6.46 -4.54
N MET A 111 10.99 7.42 -4.30
CA MET A 111 10.80 8.44 -3.28
C MET A 111 9.61 9.36 -3.61
N VAL A 112 9.51 9.81 -4.86
CA VAL A 112 8.39 10.61 -5.35
C VAL A 112 7.07 9.82 -5.20
N TRP A 113 7.06 8.54 -5.56
CA TRP A 113 5.89 7.66 -5.35
C TRP A 113 5.46 7.62 -3.88
N VAL A 114 6.39 7.36 -2.96
CA VAL A 114 6.09 7.25 -1.52
C VAL A 114 5.51 8.56 -1.00
N LEU A 115 6.11 9.71 -1.35
CA LEU A 115 5.62 11.03 -0.92
C LEU A 115 4.24 11.34 -1.49
N THR A 116 4.03 11.09 -2.80
CA THR A 116 2.72 11.29 -3.43
C THR A 116 1.66 10.44 -2.74
N MET A 117 1.89 9.14 -2.55
CA MET A 117 0.92 8.27 -1.89
C MET A 117 0.69 8.63 -0.43
N PHE A 118 1.73 9.11 0.26
CA PHE A 118 1.58 9.58 1.61
C PHE A 118 0.65 10.79 1.69
N GLU A 119 0.76 11.77 0.79
CA GLU A 119 -0.22 12.87 0.72
C GLU A 119 -1.62 12.37 0.38
N GLN A 120 -1.75 11.48 -0.61
CA GLN A 120 -3.06 10.94 -0.98
C GLN A 120 -3.73 10.21 0.20
N TRP A 121 -2.94 9.54 1.04
CA TRP A 121 -3.43 8.94 2.28
C TRP A 121 -3.86 9.99 3.31
N LEU A 122 -3.10 11.07 3.49
CA LEU A 122 -3.44 12.17 4.39
C LEU A 122 -4.70 12.94 3.97
N ARG A 123 -5.00 13.01 2.67
CA ARG A 123 -6.25 13.58 2.15
C ARG A 123 -7.47 12.76 2.58
N GLY A 124 -7.28 11.47 2.86
CA GLY A 124 -8.35 10.54 3.20
C GLY A 124 -9.27 10.25 2.02
N PRO A 125 -10.27 9.36 2.19
CA PRO A 125 -11.33 9.24 1.21
C PRO A 125 -12.07 10.57 1.14
N GLU A 126 -12.13 11.18 -0.04
CA GLU A 126 -13.04 12.30 -0.27
C GLU A 126 -14.44 11.81 0.08
N THR A 127 -15.00 12.30 1.19
CA THR A 127 -16.43 12.22 1.44
C THR A 127 -17.09 13.01 0.34
N GLN A 128 -17.47 12.33 -0.74
CA GLN A 128 -18.38 12.88 -1.72
C GLN A 128 -19.69 13.16 -0.98
N GLY A 129 -19.83 14.39 -0.49
CA GLY A 129 -21.06 14.86 0.12
C GLY A 129 -22.19 14.66 -0.86
N GLU A 130 -23.24 13.98 -0.40
CA GLU A 130 -24.53 13.90 -1.08
C GLU A 130 -24.99 15.31 -1.46
N GLN A 131 -24.79 15.68 -2.74
CA GLN A 131 -25.58 16.73 -3.33
C GLN A 131 -26.93 16.12 -3.70
N ASN A 132 -27.78 16.05 -2.68
CA ASN A 132 -29.20 15.83 -2.82
C ASN A 132 -29.79 17.02 -3.59
N THR A 133 -29.90 16.89 -4.92
CA THR A 133 -30.67 17.82 -5.73
C THR A 133 -32.14 17.63 -5.38
N GLY A 134 -32.62 18.46 -4.47
CA GLY A 134 -34.04 18.69 -4.29
C GLY A 134 -34.65 19.19 -5.59
N GLN A 135 -35.30 18.28 -6.32
CA GLN A 135 -36.28 18.63 -7.33
C GLN A 135 -37.61 17.99 -6.91
N GLN A 136 -38.39 18.77 -6.15
CA GLN A 136 -39.82 18.53 -5.99
C GLN A 136 -40.51 18.75 -7.34
N SER A 137 -41.20 17.73 -7.84
CA SER A 137 -42.43 17.91 -8.61
C SER A 137 -43.37 16.73 -8.37
N SER A 138 -44.61 17.09 -8.15
CA SER A 138 -45.76 16.33 -7.63
C SER A 138 -46.31 15.26 -8.57
N ALA A 139 -46.77 14.13 -8.02
CA ALA A 139 -48.08 13.51 -8.33
C ALA A 139 -48.40 12.27 -7.46
N SER A 140 -49.54 12.35 -6.76
CA SER A 140 -50.56 11.31 -6.45
C SER A 140 -50.19 9.94 -5.83
N ALA A 141 -50.55 9.84 -4.54
CA ALA A 141 -51.28 8.80 -3.79
C ALA A 141 -51.34 7.30 -4.22
N SER A 142 -51.19 6.49 -3.15
CA SER A 142 -51.81 5.17 -2.85
C SER A 142 -51.12 3.89 -3.35
N SER A 143 -50.45 3.17 -2.44
CA SER A 143 -51.05 2.07 -1.66
C SER A 143 -50.02 1.27 -0.84
N LEU A 144 -50.54 0.66 0.23
CA LEU A 144 -49.97 -0.12 1.33
C LEU A 144 -48.93 -1.20 0.97
N GLY A 145 -47.96 -1.40 1.88
CA GLY A 145 -47.11 -2.59 1.92
C GLY A 145 -46.00 -2.56 2.96
N THR A 146 -46.34 -2.78 4.23
CA THR A 146 -45.40 -3.08 5.33
C THR A 146 -44.80 -4.48 5.16
N VAL A 147 -43.46 -4.65 5.11
CA VAL A 147 -42.73 -5.77 5.75
C VAL A 147 -41.26 -5.37 6.05
N LEU A 148 -40.94 -5.44 7.35
CA LEU A 148 -39.69 -5.71 8.07
C LEU A 148 -38.37 -5.97 7.30
N GLY A 149 -37.28 -5.39 7.84
CA GLY A 149 -35.98 -6.05 7.88
C GLY A 149 -34.72 -5.18 7.78
N GLU A 150 -34.53 -4.16 8.63
CA GLU A 150 -33.25 -3.46 8.72
C GLU A 150 -32.20 -4.34 9.43
N GLY A 151 -31.39 -5.03 8.63
CA GLY A 151 -30.11 -5.58 9.06
C GLY A 151 -29.11 -4.44 9.27
N LYS A 152 -28.91 -4.07 10.54
CA LYS A 152 -27.89 -3.12 11.00
C LYS A 152 -26.49 -3.62 10.61
N HIS A 153 -25.96 -3.15 9.48
CA HIS A 153 -24.54 -3.29 9.15
C HIS A 153 -23.74 -2.46 10.16
N ARG A 154 -23.20 -3.17 11.16
CA ARG A 154 -22.22 -2.65 12.12
C ARG A 154 -20.95 -2.31 11.32
N GLN A 155 -20.74 -1.03 11.02
CA GLN A 155 -19.41 -0.52 10.67
C GLN A 155 -18.52 -0.70 11.89
N GLU A 156 -17.56 -1.60 11.81
CA GLU A 156 -16.47 -1.67 12.77
C GLU A 156 -15.48 -0.56 12.43
N ASP A 157 -15.52 0.52 13.21
CA ASP A 157 -14.53 1.59 13.23
C ASP A 157 -13.15 1.00 13.49
N PHE A 158 -12.31 0.94 12.45
CA PHE A 158 -10.92 0.52 12.57
C PHE A 158 -10.09 1.66 13.19
N ARG A 159 -10.20 1.84 14.51
CA ARG A 159 -9.30 2.70 15.27
C ARG A 159 -7.97 1.99 15.48
N TRP A 160 -6.92 2.50 14.86
CA TRP A 160 -5.53 2.10 15.13
C TRP A 160 -5.20 2.40 16.59
N ASN A 161 -5.01 1.37 17.41
CA ASN A 161 -4.56 1.53 18.79
C ASN A 161 -3.04 1.34 18.83
N PRO A 162 -2.24 2.36 19.18
CA PRO A 162 -0.78 2.20 19.24
C PRO A 162 -0.42 1.18 20.34
N LEU A 163 0.47 0.25 20.01
CA LEU A 163 0.99 -0.75 20.95
C LEU A 163 1.63 -0.05 22.17
N PRO A 164 1.41 -0.56 23.40
CA PRO A 164 1.99 0.03 24.61
C PRO A 164 3.52 -0.10 24.62
N ALA A 165 4.18 0.99 25.00
CA ALA A 165 5.63 1.21 25.01
C ALA A 165 6.39 0.39 26.08
N HIS A 166 6.23 -0.93 26.09
CA HIS A 166 6.95 -1.83 27.00
C HIS A 166 7.78 -2.89 26.26
N CYS A 167 8.41 -2.53 25.15
CA CYS A 167 9.61 -3.24 24.69
C CYS A 167 10.83 -2.65 25.41
N ALA A 168 10.90 -2.86 26.73
CA ALA A 168 12.05 -2.52 27.54
C ALA A 168 12.93 -3.76 27.70
N LEU A 169 14.16 -3.65 27.19
CA LEU A 169 15.40 -4.24 27.72
C LEU A 169 15.48 -5.77 27.80
N LEU A 170 16.12 -6.38 26.79
CA LEU A 170 16.83 -7.65 26.97
C LEU A 170 18.33 -7.36 27.18
N PRO A 171 18.98 -7.95 28.20
CA PRO A 171 20.40 -7.74 28.46
C PRO A 171 21.27 -8.38 27.39
N LYS A 172 22.36 -7.70 27.04
CA LYS A 172 23.47 -8.27 26.28
C LYS A 172 24.23 -9.22 27.21
N ASN A 173 24.33 -10.49 26.84
CA ASN A 173 25.33 -11.38 27.41
C ASN A 173 26.63 -11.24 26.60
N ASP A 174 27.73 -11.19 27.34
CA ASP A 174 29.13 -11.19 26.89
C ASP A 174 29.50 -12.44 26.08
#